data_AF-A0A177DXI7-F1
#
_entry.id   AF-A0A177DXI7-F1
#
_cell.length_a   1.000
_cell.length_b   1.000
_cell.length_c   1.000
_cell.angle_alpha   90.00
_cell.angle_beta   90.00
_cell.angle_gamma   90.00
#
_symmetry.space_group_name_H-M   'P 1'
#
loop_
_entity.id
_entity.type
_entity.pdbx_description
1 polymer ?
#
loop_
_entity_poly.entity_id
_entity_poly.type
_entity_poly.pdbx_seq_one_letter_code
_entity_poly.pdbx_strand_id
1 'polypeptide(L)'
;MTNFRLLDLPAELRYHVYSFLIPNDMVITFENCGWLRSGEPDWTTYGIRKGEDVPSRIGGNPFYKNTLVRRWNHITVETQLFRVSKFVSNEALSVLYGLNTYNFTVHGQTMWPKSLRSPFVFGPLGHPDRLPLLRNLRRIHIEVVPDINSHWAVKRQRSRLEYLVEILKEYADDSDQKSLLEDLKVDFQLTSQKPAQSACGNTVRGIVYSCVPKDTEKFMFGLESLAYLRGIKDVEITGLPEWYTKCLQLSIQGRGGGVEKIDWPLVEFRRRAKGNSTQWKKYLVSARKWHQPTLNWKEFAERNEITTPADIEDLYAADG
;
A
#
# COMPACT_ATOMS: atom_id res chain seq x y z
N MET A 1 9.06 -4.36 -51.40
CA MET A 1 8.75 -4.68 -49.99
C MET A 1 7.59 -3.80 -49.57
N THR A 2 6.42 -4.38 -49.28
CA THR A 2 5.29 -3.64 -48.71
C THR A 2 5.62 -3.30 -47.27
N ASN A 3 5.55 -2.02 -46.90
CA ASN A 3 5.79 -1.56 -45.53
C ASN A 3 4.73 -2.15 -44.59
N PHE A 4 5.17 -2.92 -43.61
CA PHE A 4 4.32 -3.41 -42.53
C PHE A 4 3.99 -2.27 -41.57
N ARG A 5 2.70 -2.04 -41.29
CA ARG A 5 2.23 -1.00 -40.38
C ARG A 5 1.71 -1.65 -39.11
N LEU A 6 2.34 -1.36 -37.98
CA LEU A 6 1.96 -1.92 -36.67
C LEU A 6 0.49 -1.64 -36.32
N LEU A 7 -0.02 -0.46 -36.68
CA LEU A 7 -1.40 -0.05 -36.39
C LEU A 7 -2.45 -0.79 -37.22
N ASP A 8 -2.05 -1.44 -38.32
CA ASP A 8 -2.97 -2.23 -39.16
C ASP A 8 -3.20 -3.64 -38.56
N LEU A 9 -2.43 -4.03 -37.54
CA LEU A 9 -2.66 -5.27 -36.80
C LEU A 9 -3.92 -5.18 -35.93
N PRO A 10 -4.63 -6.30 -35.66
CA PRO A 10 -5.61 -6.39 -34.59
C PRO A 10 -5.05 -5.98 -33.22
N ALA A 11 -5.93 -5.48 -32.34
CA ALA A 11 -5.53 -4.98 -31.01
C ALA A 11 -4.83 -6.04 -30.18
N GLU A 12 -5.29 -7.29 -30.26
CA GLU A 12 -4.73 -8.45 -29.56
C GLU A 12 -3.27 -8.69 -29.95
N LEU A 13 -2.95 -8.56 -31.24
CA LEU A 13 -1.58 -8.72 -31.73
C LEU A 13 -0.69 -7.54 -31.33
N ARG A 14 -1.22 -6.31 -31.35
CA ARG A 14 -0.47 -5.14 -30.86
C ARG A 14 -0.17 -5.26 -29.36
N TYR A 15 -1.16 -5.71 -28.59
CA TYR A 15 -1.01 -5.97 -27.16
C TYR A 15 0.07 -7.02 -26.87
N HIS A 16 0.07 -8.10 -27.65
CA HIS A 16 1.13 -9.11 -27.60
C HIS A 16 2.51 -8.54 -27.99
N VAL A 17 2.60 -7.65 -28.99
CA VAL A 17 3.86 -6.96 -29.31
C VAL A 17 4.33 -6.10 -28.15
N TYR A 18 3.44 -5.34 -27.50
CA TYR A 18 3.80 -4.50 -26.36
C TYR A 18 4.31 -5.32 -25.16
N SER A 19 3.82 -6.54 -24.93
CA SER A 19 4.34 -7.40 -23.86
C SER A 19 5.80 -7.85 -24.07
N PHE A 20 6.38 -7.67 -25.25
CA PHE A 20 7.83 -7.84 -25.45
C PHE A 20 8.66 -6.57 -25.20
N LEU A 21 8.01 -5.41 -25.16
CA LEU A 21 8.68 -4.10 -25.10
C LEU A 21 8.57 -3.41 -23.73
N ILE A 22 7.58 -3.81 -22.93
CA ILE A 22 7.33 -3.28 -21.59
C ILE A 22 7.02 -4.42 -20.60
N PRO A 23 7.29 -4.20 -19.30
CA PRO A 23 6.98 -5.16 -18.25
C PRO A 23 5.51 -5.61 -18.29
N ASN A 24 5.29 -6.91 -18.08
CA ASN A 24 3.98 -7.55 -18.00
C ASN A 24 4.09 -8.80 -17.11
N ASP A 25 2.98 -9.18 -16.47
CA ASP A 25 2.87 -10.33 -15.58
C ASP A 25 3.97 -10.37 -14.49
N MET A 26 4.37 -9.19 -14.01
CA MET A 26 5.34 -9.02 -12.93
C MET A 26 4.68 -8.46 -11.67
N VAL A 27 5.22 -8.85 -10.52
CA VAL A 27 5.06 -8.09 -9.26
C VAL A 27 6.14 -7.01 -9.24
N ILE A 28 5.71 -5.75 -9.38
CA ILE A 28 6.57 -4.58 -9.41
C ILE A 28 6.69 -4.00 -8.00
N THR A 29 7.91 -3.81 -7.51
CA THR A 29 8.22 -3.19 -6.22
C THR A 29 9.13 -1.98 -6.41
N PHE A 30 9.10 -1.07 -5.44
CA PHE A 30 9.92 0.13 -5.43
C PHE A 30 10.78 0.18 -4.17
N GLU A 31 12.09 0.34 -4.36
CA GLU A 31 13.05 0.47 -3.26
C GLU A 31 13.63 1.89 -3.27
N ASN A 32 13.65 2.54 -2.10
CA ASN A 32 14.31 3.83 -1.94
C ASN A 32 15.80 3.61 -1.70
N CYS A 33 16.63 4.01 -2.66
CA CYS A 33 18.09 3.86 -2.59
C CYS A 33 18.81 5.08 -1.99
N GLY A 34 18.05 6.09 -1.54
CA GLY A 34 18.58 7.30 -0.93
C GLY A 34 18.00 8.57 -1.55
N TRP A 35 18.84 9.61 -1.60
CA TRP A 35 18.46 10.94 -2.05
C TRP A 35 19.38 11.39 -3.17
N LEU A 36 18.79 11.90 -4.24
CA LEU A 36 19.50 12.61 -5.29
C LEU A 36 20.00 13.95 -4.77
N ARG A 37 21.00 14.52 -5.44
CA ARG A 37 21.50 15.87 -5.12
C ARG A 37 20.44 16.96 -5.26
N SER A 38 19.39 16.71 -6.05
CA SER A 38 18.21 17.58 -6.17
C SER A 38 17.35 17.62 -4.91
N GLY A 39 17.57 16.71 -3.94
CA GLY A 39 16.71 16.54 -2.77
C GLY A 39 15.48 15.66 -3.05
N GLU A 40 15.40 15.02 -4.22
CA GLU A 40 14.38 14.04 -4.54
C GLU A 40 14.82 12.63 -4.11
N PRO A 41 13.88 11.75 -3.72
CA PRO A 41 14.23 10.36 -3.43
C PRO A 41 14.69 9.64 -4.70
N ASP A 42 15.73 8.83 -4.57
CA ASP A 42 16.18 7.92 -5.63
C ASP A 42 15.45 6.58 -5.48
N TRP A 43 14.67 6.20 -6.49
CA TRP A 43 13.90 4.96 -6.49
C TRP A 43 14.46 3.97 -7.50
N THR A 44 14.74 2.76 -7.03
CA THR A 44 14.97 1.62 -7.92
C THR A 44 13.69 0.80 -8.04
N THR A 45 13.31 0.49 -9.28
CA THR A 45 12.15 -0.34 -9.58
C THR A 45 12.62 -1.77 -9.84
N TYR A 46 11.97 -2.73 -9.21
CA TYR A 46 12.20 -4.15 -9.41
C TYR A 46 10.92 -4.83 -9.90
N GLY A 47 11.09 -5.92 -10.63
CA GLY A 47 9.99 -6.80 -11.04
C GLY A 47 10.38 -8.25 -10.84
N ILE A 48 9.44 -9.04 -10.33
CA ILE A 48 9.55 -10.50 -10.25
C ILE A 48 8.45 -11.08 -11.12
N ARG A 49 8.80 -11.90 -12.13
CA ARG A 49 7.78 -12.59 -12.94
C ARG A 49 7.14 -13.71 -12.13
N LYS A 50 5.90 -14.02 -12.45
CA LYS A 50 5.21 -15.16 -11.84
C LYS A 50 6.00 -16.46 -12.07
N GLY A 51 6.38 -17.14 -10.98
CA GLY A 51 7.15 -18.38 -11.02
C GLY A 51 8.68 -18.20 -11.02
N GLU A 52 9.17 -16.96 -10.98
CA GLU A 52 10.59 -16.65 -10.77
C GLU A 52 10.83 -16.22 -9.32
N ASP A 53 11.99 -16.58 -8.77
CA ASP A 53 12.40 -16.18 -7.41
C ASP A 53 13.38 -15.00 -7.39
N VAL A 54 13.90 -14.61 -8.56
CA VAL A 54 14.97 -13.63 -8.68
C VAL A 54 14.42 -12.30 -9.21
N PRO A 55 14.51 -11.20 -8.45
CA PRO A 55 14.07 -9.89 -8.93
C PRO A 55 14.98 -9.38 -10.03
N SER A 56 14.34 -8.79 -11.05
CA SER A 56 14.99 -8.05 -12.13
C SER A 56 14.79 -6.56 -11.94
N ARG A 57 15.83 -5.75 -12.18
CA ARG A 57 15.71 -4.29 -12.17
C ARG A 57 14.98 -3.84 -13.43
N ILE A 58 13.99 -2.98 -13.28
CA ILE A 58 13.22 -2.41 -14.40
C ILE A 58 13.76 -1.00 -14.70
N GLY A 59 14.20 -0.78 -15.95
CA GLY A 59 14.65 0.53 -16.43
C GLY A 59 15.89 1.09 -15.72
N GLY A 60 16.23 2.34 -16.03
CA GLY A 60 17.45 2.99 -15.53
C GLY A 60 18.72 2.56 -16.26
N ASN A 61 19.87 3.14 -15.88
CA ASN A 61 21.14 2.86 -16.51
C ASN A 61 21.71 1.49 -16.04
N PRO A 62 21.87 0.49 -16.92
CA PRO A 62 22.41 -0.83 -16.55
C PRO A 62 23.89 -0.79 -16.13
N PHE A 63 24.57 0.33 -16.37
CA PHE A 63 25.98 0.56 -16.00
C PHE A 63 26.15 1.28 -14.65
N TYR A 64 25.08 1.52 -13.89
CA TYR A 64 25.20 2.13 -12.57
C TYR A 64 25.90 1.16 -11.60
N LYS A 65 27.15 1.46 -11.25
CA LYS A 65 28.10 0.56 -10.55
C LYS A 65 27.76 0.24 -9.09
N ASN A 66 26.74 0.89 -8.51
CA ASN A 66 26.40 0.79 -7.08
C ASN A 66 25.19 -0.10 -6.76
N THR A 67 24.64 -0.83 -7.73
CA THR A 67 23.59 -1.83 -7.46
C THR A 67 24.22 -3.22 -7.48
N LEU A 68 24.00 -4.03 -6.44
CA LEU A 68 24.44 -5.44 -6.37
C LEU A 68 23.73 -6.34 -7.40
N VAL A 69 22.84 -5.78 -8.22
CA VAL A 69 22.16 -6.45 -9.32
C VAL A 69 23.15 -6.70 -10.46
N ARG A 70 23.34 -7.98 -10.82
CA ARG A 70 24.15 -8.37 -11.98
C ARG A 70 23.58 -7.74 -13.25
N ARG A 71 24.43 -7.26 -14.17
CA ARG A 71 24.06 -6.63 -15.45
C ARG A 71 23.00 -7.38 -16.27
N TRP A 72 22.86 -8.68 -16.07
CA TRP A 72 21.98 -9.58 -16.81
C TRP A 72 20.53 -9.61 -16.27
N ASN A 73 20.27 -9.07 -15.08
CA ASN A 73 18.92 -9.00 -14.49
C ASN A 73 18.33 -7.60 -14.66
N HIS A 74 18.37 -7.08 -15.89
CA HIS A 74 17.87 -5.76 -16.24
C HIS A 74 16.81 -5.89 -17.33
N ILE A 75 15.67 -5.26 -17.11
CA ILE A 75 14.59 -5.17 -18.08
C ILE A 75 14.62 -3.76 -18.67
N THR A 76 15.04 -3.66 -19.92
CA THR A 76 14.90 -2.43 -20.71
C THR A 76 13.42 -2.15 -20.93
N VAL A 77 13.02 -0.90 -20.74
CA VAL A 77 11.64 -0.44 -20.95
C VAL A 77 11.65 0.56 -22.09
N GLU A 78 10.94 0.24 -23.17
CA GLU A 78 10.84 1.09 -24.35
C GLU A 78 9.88 2.26 -24.12
N THR A 79 10.30 3.21 -23.28
CA THR A 79 9.49 4.38 -22.88
C THR A 79 9.09 5.30 -24.05
N GLN A 80 9.74 5.16 -25.21
CA GLN A 80 9.37 5.89 -26.41
C GLN A 80 7.97 5.51 -26.92
N LEU A 81 7.47 4.31 -26.60
CA LEU A 81 6.11 3.87 -26.95
C LEU A 81 5.04 4.85 -26.45
N PHE A 82 5.23 5.41 -25.25
CA PHE A 82 4.27 6.34 -24.65
C PHE A 82 4.22 7.71 -25.36
N ARG A 83 5.14 7.98 -26.28
CA ARG A 83 5.27 9.25 -27.01
C ARG A 83 4.82 9.16 -28.47
N VAL A 84 4.49 7.97 -28.98
CA VAL A 84 4.15 7.76 -30.40
C VAL A 84 2.82 8.40 -30.76
N SER A 85 1.74 8.04 -30.05
CA SER A 85 0.41 8.61 -30.21
C SER A 85 -0.43 8.35 -28.96
N LYS A 86 -1.53 9.09 -28.78
CA LYS A 86 -2.47 8.86 -27.66
C LYS A 86 -3.00 7.43 -27.65
N PHE A 87 -3.28 6.88 -28.84
CA PHE A 87 -3.77 5.51 -29.00
C PHE A 87 -2.75 4.47 -28.53
N VAL A 88 -1.53 4.53 -29.07
CA VAL A 88 -0.43 3.61 -28.70
C VAL A 88 -0.08 3.75 -27.23
N SER A 89 -0.05 4.98 -26.72
CA SER A 89 0.22 5.26 -25.31
C SER A 89 -0.83 4.60 -24.42
N ASN A 90 -2.12 4.72 -24.73
CA ASN A 90 -3.19 4.08 -23.96
C ASN A 90 -3.09 2.55 -23.98
N GLU A 91 -2.81 1.92 -25.13
CA GLU A 91 -2.62 0.46 -25.20
C GLU A 91 -1.39 0.03 -24.38
N ALA A 92 -0.26 0.71 -24.53
CA ALA A 92 0.95 0.42 -23.76
C ALA A 92 0.76 0.62 -22.24
N LEU A 93 0.06 1.68 -21.84
CA LEU A 93 -0.28 1.94 -20.43
C LEU A 93 -1.19 0.82 -19.88
N SER A 94 -2.11 0.29 -20.69
CA SER A 94 -2.99 -0.81 -20.26
C SER A 94 -2.23 -2.12 -20.06
N VAL A 95 -1.14 -2.36 -20.79
CA VAL A 95 -0.21 -3.49 -20.53
C VAL A 95 0.56 -3.23 -19.24
N LEU A 96 1.20 -2.06 -19.14
CA LEU A 96 2.08 -1.73 -18.01
C LEU A 96 1.32 -1.71 -16.67
N TYR A 97 0.17 -1.03 -16.60
CA TYR A 97 -0.59 -0.88 -15.36
C TYR A 97 -1.69 -1.94 -15.17
N GLY A 98 -2.12 -2.59 -16.26
CA GLY A 98 -3.20 -3.57 -16.22
C GLY A 98 -2.75 -5.02 -16.04
N LEU A 99 -1.55 -5.41 -16.51
CA LEU A 99 -1.07 -6.80 -16.38
C LEU A 99 -0.12 -7.02 -15.21
N ASN A 100 0.47 -5.95 -14.68
CA ASN A 100 1.40 -6.05 -13.56
C ASN A 100 0.67 -5.84 -12.23
N THR A 101 1.21 -6.46 -11.19
CA THR A 101 0.80 -6.22 -9.80
C THR A 101 1.76 -5.22 -9.18
N TYR A 102 1.25 -4.12 -8.65
CA TYR A 102 2.07 -3.11 -7.98
C TYR A 102 2.06 -3.34 -6.48
N ASN A 103 3.24 -3.59 -5.92
CA ASN A 103 3.41 -3.82 -4.49
C ASN A 103 3.85 -2.53 -3.77
N PHE A 104 3.04 -2.09 -2.81
CA PHE A 104 3.31 -0.95 -1.96
C PHE A 104 3.52 -1.40 -0.50
N THR A 105 4.68 -1.09 0.06
CA THR A 105 4.99 -1.42 1.46
C THR A 105 4.58 -0.26 2.39
N VAL A 106 3.67 -0.52 3.32
CA VAL A 106 3.19 0.43 4.34
C VAL A 106 3.73 0.05 5.71
N HIS A 107 4.71 0.82 6.17
CA HIS A 107 5.40 0.59 7.45
C HIS A 107 5.35 1.82 8.36
N GLY A 108 5.71 1.63 9.64
CA GLY A 108 5.63 2.65 10.70
C GLY A 108 6.87 3.54 10.84
N GLN A 109 7.94 3.32 10.08
CA GLN A 109 9.16 4.12 10.20
C GLN A 109 8.99 5.54 9.68
N THR A 110 9.91 6.43 10.03
CA THR A 110 9.89 7.78 9.48
C THR A 110 10.20 7.72 7.98
N MET A 111 9.33 8.32 7.16
CA MET A 111 9.50 8.47 5.72
C MET A 111 9.54 9.97 5.43
N TRP A 112 10.28 10.39 4.41
CA TRP A 112 10.26 11.77 3.95
C TRP A 112 9.15 11.98 2.91
N PRO A 113 8.57 13.19 2.78
CA PRO A 113 8.65 14.27 3.75
C PRO A 113 8.17 13.77 5.11
N LYS A 114 8.78 14.26 6.21
CA LYS A 114 8.48 13.79 7.59
C LYS A 114 7.04 14.15 7.96
N SER A 115 6.11 13.38 7.43
CA SER A 115 4.67 13.59 7.41
C SER A 115 3.97 12.28 7.72
N LEU A 116 2.78 12.40 8.32
CA LEU A 116 1.85 11.28 8.48
C LEU A 116 1.25 10.87 7.13
N ARG A 117 1.19 11.79 6.17
CA ARG A 117 0.73 11.60 4.80
C ARG A 117 1.91 11.80 3.86
N SER A 118 2.70 10.75 3.66
CA SER A 118 3.81 10.81 2.71
C SER A 118 3.36 10.31 1.33
N PRO A 119 3.50 11.11 0.25
CA PRO A 119 3.22 10.65 -1.11
C PRO A 119 4.06 9.43 -1.51
N PHE A 120 5.23 9.28 -0.90
CA PHE A 120 6.18 8.22 -1.19
C PHE A 120 5.79 6.84 -0.68
N VAL A 121 4.59 6.69 -0.07
CA VAL A 121 3.95 5.38 0.10
C VAL A 121 3.70 4.69 -1.25
N PHE A 122 3.57 5.47 -2.33
CA PHE A 122 3.45 4.98 -3.71
C PHE A 122 4.79 4.87 -4.46
N GLY A 123 5.92 4.99 -3.75
CA GLY A 123 7.25 5.05 -4.36
C GLY A 123 7.37 6.17 -5.41
N PRO A 124 7.89 5.90 -6.62
CA PRO A 124 8.04 6.91 -7.68
C PRO A 124 6.71 7.37 -8.29
N LEU A 125 5.60 6.66 -8.07
CA LEU A 125 4.26 7.09 -8.49
C LEU A 125 3.68 8.15 -7.55
N GLY A 126 4.29 8.38 -6.38
CA GLY A 126 3.88 9.39 -5.42
C GLY A 126 4.11 10.84 -5.88
N HIS A 127 4.85 11.06 -6.97
CA HIS A 127 5.07 12.41 -7.50
C HIS A 127 3.74 13.01 -7.97
N PRO A 128 3.41 14.29 -7.70
CA PRO A 128 2.13 14.90 -8.08
C PRO A 128 1.73 14.65 -9.55
N ASP A 129 2.67 14.81 -10.48
CA ASP A 129 2.44 14.59 -11.91
C ASP A 129 2.16 13.13 -12.31
N ARG A 130 2.43 12.17 -11.41
CA ARG A 130 2.31 10.72 -11.64
C ARG A 130 1.21 10.07 -10.81
N LEU A 131 0.70 10.74 -9.77
CA LEU A 131 -0.45 10.26 -9.01
C LEU A 131 -1.65 9.90 -9.90
N PRO A 132 -1.99 10.64 -10.97
CA PRO A 132 -3.09 10.26 -11.86
C PRO A 132 -2.89 8.92 -12.56
N LEU A 133 -1.66 8.38 -12.62
CA LEU A 133 -1.39 7.06 -13.21
C LEU A 133 -1.89 5.92 -12.32
N LEU A 134 -2.09 6.17 -11.01
CA LEU A 134 -2.62 5.17 -10.08
C LEU A 134 -4.01 4.67 -10.47
N ARG A 135 -4.80 5.49 -11.18
CA ARG A 135 -6.12 5.09 -11.71
C ARG A 135 -6.07 3.91 -12.67
N ASN A 136 -4.93 3.71 -13.35
CA ASN A 136 -4.77 2.67 -14.37
C ASN A 136 -4.41 1.31 -13.74
N LEU A 137 -4.14 1.27 -12.43
CA LEU A 137 -3.76 0.05 -11.72
C LEU A 137 -4.95 -0.88 -11.61
N ARG A 138 -4.78 -2.10 -12.13
CA ARG A 138 -5.79 -3.16 -11.96
C ARG A 138 -5.50 -4.09 -10.81
N ARG A 139 -4.23 -4.22 -10.43
CA ARG A 139 -3.77 -5.15 -9.40
C ARG A 139 -2.83 -4.47 -8.44
N ILE A 140 -3.22 -4.43 -7.17
CA ILE A 140 -2.42 -3.84 -6.09
C ILE A 140 -2.15 -4.92 -5.04
N HIS A 141 -0.90 -4.97 -4.59
CA HIS A 141 -0.48 -5.68 -3.40
C HIS A 141 -0.04 -4.65 -2.36
N ILE A 142 -0.58 -4.73 -1.15
CA ILE A 142 -0.19 -3.87 -0.02
C ILE A 142 0.47 -4.76 1.02
N GLU A 143 1.76 -4.55 1.23
CA GLU A 143 2.52 -5.21 2.29
C GLU A 143 2.53 -4.32 3.52
N VAL A 144 1.96 -4.79 4.62
CA VAL A 144 1.84 -4.01 5.85
C VAL A 144 2.82 -4.55 6.89
N VAL A 145 3.84 -3.75 7.20
CA VAL A 145 4.93 -4.15 8.10
C VAL A 145 4.80 -3.45 9.46
N PRO A 146 4.42 -4.16 10.54
CA PRO A 146 4.33 -3.62 11.88
C PRO A 146 5.74 -3.41 12.44
N ASP A 147 6.25 -2.19 12.35
CA ASP A 147 7.69 -1.96 12.46
C ASP A 147 8.24 -1.92 13.91
N ILE A 148 7.47 -1.47 14.90
CA ILE A 148 7.87 -1.42 16.33
C ILE A 148 6.58 -1.25 17.15
N ASN A 149 6.52 -1.79 18.37
CA ASN A 149 5.53 -1.45 19.43
C ASN A 149 5.66 0.02 19.89
N SER A 150 5.46 0.97 18.98
CA SER A 150 5.51 2.42 19.23
C SER A 150 4.21 3.04 18.76
N HIS A 151 3.55 3.79 19.65
CA HIS A 151 2.39 4.63 19.32
C HIS A 151 2.60 5.45 18.04
N TRP A 152 3.80 6.00 17.83
CA TRP A 152 4.10 6.79 16.63
C TRP A 152 4.24 5.96 15.36
N ALA A 153 4.74 4.73 15.48
CA ALA A 153 4.84 3.82 14.34
C ALA A 153 3.45 3.45 13.84
N VAL A 154 2.55 3.07 14.75
CA VAL A 154 1.16 2.70 14.43
C VAL A 154 0.42 3.90 13.86
N LYS A 155 0.56 5.07 14.48
CA LYS A 155 -0.04 6.31 13.99
C LYS A 155 0.41 6.64 12.56
N ARG A 156 1.70 6.52 12.26
CA ARG A 156 2.23 6.74 10.90
C ARG A 156 1.72 5.72 9.90
N GLN A 157 1.73 4.43 10.26
CA GLN A 157 1.24 3.35 9.40
C GLN A 157 -0.24 3.57 9.05
N ARG A 158 -1.08 3.82 10.05
CA ARG A 158 -2.50 4.12 9.89
C ARG A 158 -2.74 5.34 8.99
N SER A 159 -2.07 6.46 9.26
CA SER A 159 -2.25 7.68 8.44
C SER A 159 -1.76 7.53 7.01
N ARG A 160 -0.74 6.70 6.75
CA ARG A 160 -0.27 6.41 5.39
C ARG A 160 -1.22 5.52 4.63
N LEU A 161 -1.77 4.51 5.30
CA LEU A 161 -2.78 3.65 4.70
C LEU A 161 -4.06 4.44 4.42
N GLU A 162 -4.46 5.33 5.33
CA GLU A 162 -5.56 6.26 5.12
C GLU A 162 -5.30 7.17 3.92
N TYR A 163 -4.11 7.76 3.82
CA TYR A 163 -3.72 8.56 2.66
C TYR A 163 -3.70 7.74 1.36
N LEU A 164 -3.18 6.52 1.40
CA LEU A 164 -3.17 5.61 0.25
C LEU A 164 -4.60 5.36 -0.24
N VAL A 165 -5.52 5.07 0.68
CA VAL A 165 -6.93 4.83 0.36
C VAL A 165 -7.62 6.10 -0.16
N GLU A 166 -7.36 7.26 0.45
CA GLU A 166 -7.90 8.56 0.02
C GLU A 166 -7.55 8.83 -1.45
N ILE A 167 -6.27 8.66 -1.83
CA ILE A 167 -5.82 8.85 -3.21
C ILE A 167 -6.42 7.80 -4.16
N LEU A 168 -6.44 6.52 -3.79
CA LEU A 168 -7.06 5.49 -4.64
C LEU A 168 -8.56 5.74 -4.85
N LYS A 169 -9.24 6.25 -3.81
CA LYS A 169 -10.66 6.55 -3.84
C LYS A 169 -11.00 7.81 -4.62
N GLU A 170 -10.15 8.83 -4.59
CA GLU A 170 -10.27 10.03 -5.42
C GLU A 170 -10.45 9.67 -6.90
N TYR A 171 -9.71 8.67 -7.38
CA TYR A 171 -9.85 8.16 -8.74
C TYR A 171 -10.92 7.05 -8.90
N ALA A 172 -11.49 6.54 -7.81
CA ALA A 172 -12.59 5.56 -7.87
C ALA A 172 -13.95 6.24 -8.03
N ASP A 173 -14.12 7.38 -7.35
CA ASP A 173 -15.39 8.11 -7.24
C ASP A 173 -15.57 9.18 -8.33
N ASP A 174 -14.57 9.40 -9.19
CA ASP A 174 -14.63 10.37 -10.29
C ASP A 174 -15.71 9.94 -11.32
N SER A 175 -16.68 10.81 -11.56
CA SER A 175 -17.86 10.55 -12.40
C SER A 175 -17.51 10.20 -13.85
N ASP A 176 -16.34 10.65 -14.32
CA ASP A 176 -15.89 10.43 -15.69
C ASP A 176 -14.93 9.23 -15.82
N GLN A 177 -14.33 8.73 -14.74
CA GLN A 177 -13.29 7.70 -14.77
C GLN A 177 -13.22 6.87 -13.49
N LYS A 178 -14.05 5.82 -13.42
CA LYS A 178 -14.01 4.81 -12.35
C LYS A 178 -12.62 4.16 -12.26
N SER A 179 -12.15 3.95 -11.04
CA SER A 179 -10.96 3.15 -10.75
C SER A 179 -11.05 1.80 -11.46
N LEU A 180 -9.94 1.39 -12.09
CA LEU A 180 -9.83 0.11 -12.78
C LEU A 180 -9.34 -1.01 -11.85
N LEU A 181 -9.27 -0.77 -10.54
CA LEU A 181 -8.78 -1.73 -9.57
C LEU A 181 -9.73 -2.94 -9.47
N GLU A 182 -9.23 -4.10 -9.89
CA GLU A 182 -9.96 -5.37 -9.92
C GLU A 182 -9.49 -6.29 -8.77
N ASP A 183 -8.16 -6.33 -8.56
CA ASP A 183 -7.51 -7.23 -7.61
C ASP A 183 -6.78 -6.44 -6.51
N LEU A 184 -7.11 -6.70 -5.24
CA LEU A 184 -6.41 -6.17 -4.08
C LEU A 184 -5.92 -7.31 -3.17
N LYS A 185 -4.61 -7.43 -3.03
CA LYS A 185 -3.98 -8.30 -2.02
C LYS A 185 -3.43 -7.44 -0.88
N VAL A 186 -3.69 -7.83 0.36
CA VAL A 186 -3.13 -7.18 1.55
C VAL A 186 -2.45 -8.25 2.40
N ASP A 187 -1.15 -8.12 2.56
CA ASP A 187 -0.36 -9.04 3.39
C ASP A 187 0.08 -8.33 4.67
N PHE A 188 -0.52 -8.72 5.80
CA PHE A 188 -0.15 -8.22 7.10
C PHE A 188 0.99 -9.07 7.68
N GLN A 189 2.23 -8.63 7.45
CA GLN A 189 3.39 -9.42 7.82
C GLN A 189 3.71 -9.30 9.31
N LEU A 190 3.23 -10.26 10.08
CA LEU A 190 3.69 -10.51 11.43
C LEU A 190 5.10 -11.06 11.37
N THR A 191 6.09 -10.16 11.38
CA THR A 191 7.50 -10.44 11.09
C THR A 191 7.96 -11.81 11.57
N SER A 192 8.26 -12.68 10.61
CA SER A 192 9.50 -13.44 10.60
C SER A 192 10.05 -13.32 9.18
N GLN A 193 10.62 -12.16 8.85
CA GLN A 193 11.41 -12.06 7.63
C GLN A 193 12.87 -11.90 7.99
N LYS A 194 13.65 -12.88 7.53
CA LYS A 194 15.09 -12.74 7.27
C LYS A 194 15.33 -11.42 6.53
N PRO A 195 16.44 -10.73 6.78
CA PRO A 195 16.74 -9.50 6.08
C PRO A 195 16.62 -9.75 4.58
N ALA A 196 15.66 -9.08 3.92
CA ALA A 196 15.74 -8.89 2.49
C ALA A 196 17.13 -8.28 2.26
N GLN A 197 18.00 -9.03 1.57
CA GLN A 197 19.26 -8.47 1.12
C GLN A 197 18.87 -7.35 0.16
N SER A 198 18.84 -6.12 0.66
CA SER A 198 18.61 -4.95 -0.15
C SER A 198 19.60 -5.04 -1.32
N ALA A 199 19.11 -4.99 -2.55
CA ALA A 199 19.95 -5.11 -3.73
C ALA A 199 20.89 -3.89 -3.87
N CYS A 200 20.72 -2.86 -3.05
CA CYS A 200 21.60 -1.69 -2.95
C CYS A 200 22.66 -1.78 -1.84
N GLY A 201 22.86 -2.95 -1.22
CA GLY A 201 23.98 -3.20 -0.29
C GLY A 201 23.89 -2.50 1.07
N ASN A 202 22.87 -1.67 1.29
CA ASN A 202 22.53 -1.16 2.61
C ASN A 202 21.80 -2.26 3.37
N THR A 203 22.53 -3.01 4.18
CA THR A 203 21.94 -3.93 5.15
C THR A 203 21.18 -3.10 6.17
N VAL A 204 19.89 -2.87 5.95
CA VAL A 204 18.98 -2.56 7.05
C VAL A 204 19.02 -3.80 7.93
N ARG A 205 19.67 -3.69 9.10
CA ARG A 205 19.68 -4.76 10.11
C ARG A 205 18.23 -5.01 10.53
N GLY A 206 17.56 -5.93 9.85
CA GLY A 206 16.28 -6.46 10.28
C GLY A 206 16.48 -7.12 11.63
N ILE A 207 15.88 -6.55 12.67
CA ILE A 207 15.76 -7.23 13.95
C ILE A 207 14.77 -8.36 13.70
N VAL A 208 15.25 -9.60 13.73
CA VAL A 208 14.40 -10.79 13.63
C VAL A 208 13.66 -10.92 14.95
N TYR A 209 12.37 -10.57 14.96
CA TYR A 209 11.48 -10.93 16.05
C TYR A 209 11.02 -12.37 15.79
N SER A 210 11.61 -13.35 16.48
CA SER A 210 11.25 -14.77 16.34
C SER A 210 9.90 -15.15 16.98
N CYS A 211 9.17 -14.17 17.53
CA CYS A 211 7.86 -14.36 18.12
C CYS A 211 6.84 -13.48 17.39
N VAL A 212 5.68 -14.06 17.04
CA VAL A 212 4.49 -13.28 16.73
C VAL A 212 4.30 -12.31 17.89
N PRO A 213 4.36 -10.99 17.67
CA PRO A 213 4.20 -10.04 18.76
C PRO A 213 2.89 -10.36 19.46
N LYS A 214 2.93 -10.54 20.79
CA LYS A 214 1.72 -10.70 21.65
C LYS A 214 0.71 -9.55 21.49
N ASP A 215 1.09 -8.52 20.75
CA ASP A 215 0.36 -7.29 20.48
C ASP A 215 -0.13 -7.17 19.03
N THR A 216 -0.14 -8.24 18.23
CA THR A 216 -0.64 -8.25 16.85
C THR A 216 -2.00 -7.56 16.70
N GLU A 217 -2.91 -7.84 17.62
CA GLU A 217 -4.25 -7.25 17.68
C GLU A 217 -4.22 -5.72 17.83
N LYS A 218 -3.15 -5.16 18.40
CA LYS A 218 -2.99 -3.70 18.53
C LYS A 218 -2.73 -3.00 17.20
N PHE A 219 -2.38 -3.75 16.16
CA PHE A 219 -2.09 -3.21 14.83
C PHE A 219 -3.17 -3.55 13.79
N MET A 220 -4.03 -4.54 14.04
CA MET A 220 -5.04 -4.96 13.05
C MET A 220 -6.00 -3.82 12.69
N PHE A 221 -6.40 -3.01 13.67
CA PHE A 221 -7.24 -1.83 13.43
C PHE A 221 -6.49 -0.64 12.79
N GLY A 222 -5.19 -0.79 12.52
CA GLY A 222 -4.46 0.09 11.62
C GLY A 222 -4.96 -0.02 10.17
N LEU A 223 -5.61 -1.14 9.82
CA LEU A 223 -6.12 -1.45 8.48
C LEU A 223 -7.53 -0.93 8.20
N GLU A 224 -8.21 -0.33 9.18
CA GLU A 224 -9.61 0.11 9.06
C GLU A 224 -9.87 1.04 7.88
N SER A 225 -8.87 1.83 7.48
CA SER A 225 -9.02 2.72 6.32
C SER A 225 -9.29 1.95 5.03
N LEU A 226 -8.87 0.69 4.90
CA LEU A 226 -9.15 -0.12 3.72
C LEU A 226 -10.64 -0.36 3.52
N ALA A 227 -11.46 -0.35 4.58
CA ALA A 227 -12.91 -0.50 4.51
C ALA A 227 -13.61 0.56 3.64
N TYR A 228 -12.93 1.68 3.37
CA TYR A 228 -13.43 2.74 2.49
C TYR A 228 -13.21 2.47 1.00
N LEU A 229 -12.30 1.55 0.63
CA LEU A 229 -12.23 1.01 -0.72
C LEU A 229 -13.43 0.08 -0.89
N ARG A 230 -14.35 0.36 -1.82
CA ARG A 230 -15.55 -0.47 -2.03
C ARG A 230 -15.65 -0.90 -3.48
N GLY A 231 -16.19 -2.09 -3.71
CA GLY A 231 -16.50 -2.61 -5.05
C GLY A 231 -15.31 -3.27 -5.76
N ILE A 232 -14.22 -3.57 -5.05
CA ILE A 232 -13.12 -4.37 -5.59
C ILE A 232 -13.58 -5.83 -5.68
N LYS A 233 -13.38 -6.45 -6.84
CA LYS A 233 -13.93 -7.77 -7.14
C LYS A 233 -13.21 -8.85 -6.33
N ASP A 234 -11.89 -8.89 -6.45
CA ASP A 234 -11.05 -9.95 -5.91
C ASP A 234 -10.18 -9.37 -4.79
N VAL A 235 -10.45 -9.79 -3.54
CA VAL A 235 -9.79 -9.25 -2.34
C VAL A 235 -9.22 -10.39 -1.51
N GLU A 236 -7.90 -10.41 -1.33
CA GLU A 236 -7.19 -11.38 -0.50
C GLU A 236 -6.51 -10.64 0.66
N ILE A 237 -6.77 -11.08 1.90
CA ILE A 237 -6.12 -10.51 3.09
C ILE A 237 -5.50 -11.64 3.89
N THR A 238 -4.21 -11.54 4.18
CA THR A 238 -3.44 -12.54 4.92
C THR A 238 -2.80 -11.94 6.17
N GLY A 239 -2.51 -12.79 7.17
CA GLY A 239 -1.77 -12.39 8.37
C GLY A 239 -2.59 -11.76 9.51
N LEU A 240 -3.92 -11.82 9.45
CA LEU A 240 -4.83 -11.31 10.49
C LEU A 240 -5.77 -12.41 11.03
N PRO A 241 -6.40 -12.20 12.20
CA PRO A 241 -7.45 -13.09 12.68
C PRO A 241 -8.56 -13.30 11.65
N GLU A 242 -9.02 -14.54 11.49
CA GLU A 242 -9.95 -14.94 10.42
C GLU A 242 -11.26 -14.13 10.42
N TRP A 243 -11.83 -13.86 11.60
CA TRP A 243 -13.08 -13.09 11.72
C TRP A 243 -12.93 -11.68 11.15
N TYR A 244 -11.82 -11.00 11.46
CA TYR A 244 -11.55 -9.64 11.02
C TYR A 244 -11.20 -9.61 9.53
N THR A 245 -10.43 -10.59 9.06
CA THR A 245 -10.15 -10.81 7.62
C THR A 245 -11.45 -10.91 6.82
N LYS A 246 -12.40 -11.75 7.24
CA LYS A 246 -13.71 -11.90 6.58
C LYS A 246 -14.50 -10.59 6.58
N CYS A 247 -14.55 -9.89 7.73
CA CYS A 247 -15.23 -8.61 7.83
C CYS A 247 -14.67 -7.57 6.86
N LEU A 248 -13.33 -7.44 6.84
CA LEU A 248 -12.64 -6.46 6.00
C LEU A 248 -12.78 -6.81 4.51
N GLN A 249 -12.68 -8.09 4.13
CA GLN A 249 -12.92 -8.55 2.76
C GLN A 249 -14.34 -8.22 2.28
N LEU A 250 -15.37 -8.54 3.09
CA LEU A 250 -16.75 -8.23 2.73
C LEU A 250 -16.97 -6.73 2.56
N SER A 251 -16.47 -5.93 3.51
CA SER A 251 -16.55 -4.47 3.44
C SER A 251 -15.89 -3.93 2.16
N ILE A 252 -14.70 -4.44 1.80
CA ILE A 252 -13.97 -3.96 0.60
C ILE A 252 -14.67 -4.37 -0.69
N GLN A 253 -15.25 -5.58 -0.72
CA GLN A 253 -16.06 -6.04 -1.84
C GLN A 253 -17.40 -5.29 -1.96
N GLY A 254 -17.73 -4.41 -1.01
CA GLY A 254 -19.01 -3.71 -0.95
C GLY A 254 -20.19 -4.61 -0.54
N ARG A 255 -19.90 -5.73 0.14
CA ARG A 255 -20.88 -6.69 0.65
C ARG A 255 -21.07 -6.47 2.16
N GLY A 256 -22.25 -6.83 2.69
CA GLY A 256 -22.53 -6.78 4.14
C GLY A 256 -22.85 -5.40 4.73
N GLY A 257 -23.03 -4.38 3.87
CA GLY A 257 -23.40 -3.02 4.27
C GLY A 257 -22.19 -2.15 4.66
N GLY A 258 -22.46 -0.97 5.23
CA GLY A 258 -21.43 -0.10 5.76
C GLY A 258 -21.04 -0.48 7.20
N VAL A 259 -19.76 -0.33 7.54
CA VAL A 259 -19.31 -0.42 8.94
C VAL A 259 -19.52 0.95 9.60
N GLU A 260 -20.20 0.98 10.73
CA GLU A 260 -20.50 2.22 11.45
C GLU A 260 -19.29 2.72 12.25
N LYS A 261 -19.22 4.03 12.50
CA LYS A 261 -18.19 4.61 13.38
C LYS A 261 -18.61 4.45 14.84
N ILE A 262 -17.65 4.10 15.69
CA ILE A 262 -17.85 4.05 17.14
C ILE A 262 -17.75 5.46 17.70
N ASP A 263 -18.74 5.84 18.52
CA ASP A 263 -18.63 7.03 19.35
C ASP A 263 -17.93 6.68 20.67
N TRP A 264 -16.72 7.20 20.84
CA TRP A 264 -15.92 6.95 22.04
C TRP A 264 -16.12 8.08 23.05
N PRO A 265 -16.39 7.79 24.33
CA PRO A 265 -16.64 8.81 25.33
C PRO A 265 -15.46 9.77 25.49
N LEU A 266 -15.76 11.04 25.79
CA LEU A 266 -14.77 12.06 26.06
C LEU A 266 -14.43 12.09 27.55
N VAL A 267 -13.13 12.17 27.86
CA VAL A 267 -12.60 12.24 29.22
C VAL A 267 -11.87 13.57 29.41
N GLU A 268 -12.06 14.19 30.58
CA GLU A 268 -11.32 15.40 30.94
C GLU A 268 -9.86 15.07 31.29
N PHE A 269 -8.92 15.58 30.48
CA PHE A 269 -7.50 15.53 30.74
C PHE A 269 -6.96 16.89 31.17
N ARG A 270 -6.17 16.94 32.25
CA ARG A 270 -5.53 18.17 32.73
C ARG A 270 -4.06 18.18 32.30
N ARG A 271 -3.65 19.24 31.59
CA ARG A 271 -2.24 19.45 31.21
C ARG A 271 -1.78 20.83 31.65
N ARG A 272 -0.55 20.93 32.16
CA ARG A 272 0.08 22.23 32.43
C ARG A 272 0.18 23.02 31.13
N ALA A 273 -0.15 24.31 31.18
CA ALA A 273 0.09 25.19 30.04
C ALA A 273 1.60 25.29 29.76
N LYS A 274 1.97 25.41 28.47
CA LYS A 274 3.38 25.55 28.06
C LYS A 274 4.02 26.77 28.74
N GLY A 275 5.20 26.59 29.35
CA GLY A 275 5.95 27.64 30.07
C GLY A 275 5.98 27.44 31.60
N ASN A 276 6.61 28.36 32.34
CA ASN A 276 6.67 28.37 33.81
C ASN A 276 5.34 28.79 34.47
N SER A 277 4.19 28.47 33.88
CA SER A 277 2.90 28.81 34.48
C SER A 277 2.44 27.68 35.43
N THR A 278 1.94 28.04 36.60
CA THR A 278 1.22 27.14 37.52
C THR A 278 -0.19 26.78 37.02
N GLN A 279 -0.63 27.33 35.87
CA GLN A 279 -1.97 27.17 35.35
C GLN A 279 -2.14 25.83 34.62
N TRP A 280 -3.15 25.08 35.04
CA TRP A 280 -3.60 23.86 34.38
C TRP A 280 -4.71 24.19 33.39
N LYS A 281 -4.62 23.66 32.17
CA LYS A 281 -5.70 23.71 31.19
C LYS A 281 -6.38 22.33 31.13
N LYS A 282 -7.71 22.34 31.13
CA LYS A 282 -8.53 21.15 30.90
C LYS A 282 -8.74 20.98 29.40
N TYR A 283 -8.65 19.75 28.92
CA TYR A 283 -8.92 19.35 27.54
C TYR A 283 -9.85 18.14 27.58
N LEU A 284 -10.85 18.09 26.71
CA LEU A 284 -11.61 16.88 26.47
C LEU A 284 -10.89 16.07 25.40
N VAL A 285 -10.56 14.81 25.72
CA VAL A 285 -9.89 13.89 24.80
C VAL A 285 -10.67 12.59 24.78
N SER A 286 -10.75 11.94 23.61
CA SER A 286 -11.38 10.62 23.51
C SER A 286 -10.71 9.61 24.45
N ALA A 287 -11.50 8.78 25.12
CA ALA A 287 -11.03 7.65 25.91
C ALA A 287 -10.31 6.59 25.07
N ARG A 288 -10.49 6.64 23.74
CA ARG A 288 -9.94 5.68 22.78
C ARG A 288 -8.42 5.64 22.82
N LYS A 289 -7.86 4.45 23.01
CA LYS A 289 -6.44 4.16 22.83
C LYS A 289 -6.08 4.07 21.35
N TRP A 290 -4.81 4.30 21.04
CA TRP A 290 -4.33 4.35 19.65
C TRP A 290 -4.51 3.05 18.86
N HIS A 291 -4.56 1.92 19.56
CA HIS A 291 -4.74 0.60 18.97
C HIS A 291 -6.20 0.17 18.88
N GLN A 292 -7.13 0.92 19.48
CA GLN A 292 -8.54 0.55 19.50
C GLN A 292 -9.23 0.92 18.18
N PRO A 293 -10.29 0.17 17.81
CA PRO A 293 -11.02 0.38 16.58
C PRO A 293 -11.70 1.76 16.54
N THR A 294 -11.87 2.29 15.33
CA THR A 294 -12.75 3.42 15.05
C THR A 294 -14.07 3.00 14.42
N LEU A 295 -14.12 1.79 13.88
CA LEU A 295 -15.29 1.23 13.25
C LEU A 295 -15.84 0.07 14.09
N ASN A 296 -17.17 -0.06 14.15
CA ASN A 296 -17.84 -1.07 14.94
C ASN A 296 -17.82 -2.43 14.23
N TRP A 297 -16.65 -3.09 14.26
CA TRP A 297 -16.46 -4.39 13.61
C TRP A 297 -17.24 -5.51 14.28
N LYS A 298 -17.57 -5.37 15.57
CA LYS A 298 -18.38 -6.33 16.30
C LYS A 298 -19.80 -6.38 15.74
N GLU A 299 -20.49 -5.23 15.67
CA GLU A 299 -21.83 -5.15 15.07
C GLU A 299 -21.82 -5.65 13.63
N PHE A 300 -20.81 -5.26 12.85
CA PHE A 300 -20.69 -5.71 11.46
C PHE A 300 -20.53 -7.23 11.35
N ALA A 301 -19.73 -7.84 12.22
CA ALA A 301 -19.53 -9.29 12.25
C ALA A 301 -20.83 -10.02 12.63
N GLU A 302 -21.53 -9.56 13.68
CA GLU A 302 -22.81 -10.12 14.12
C GLU A 302 -23.87 -10.05 13.02
N ARG A 303 -24.00 -8.89 12.37
CA ARG A 303 -24.95 -8.66 11.28
C ARG A 303 -24.69 -9.56 10.06
N ASN A 304 -23.44 -9.94 9.84
CA ASN A 304 -23.01 -10.77 8.71
C ASN A 304 -22.76 -12.24 9.09
N GLU A 305 -23.20 -12.67 10.27
CA GLU A 305 -23.11 -14.06 10.74
C GLU A 305 -21.64 -14.57 10.82
N ILE A 306 -20.70 -13.68 11.13
CA ILE A 306 -19.28 -14.01 11.28
C ILE A 306 -18.97 -14.30 12.75
N THR A 307 -18.48 -15.51 13.03
CA THR A 307 -18.09 -15.90 14.39
C THR A 307 -16.93 -15.04 14.91
N THR A 308 -17.18 -14.29 15.98
CA THR A 308 -16.17 -13.50 16.70
C THR A 308 -15.58 -14.28 17.88
N PRO A 309 -14.36 -13.95 18.33
CA PRO A 309 -13.78 -14.54 19.53
C PRO A 309 -14.54 -14.09 20.80
N ALA A 310 -14.49 -14.90 21.86
CA ALA A 310 -15.28 -14.68 23.07
C ALA A 310 -14.83 -13.46 23.90
N ASP A 311 -13.57 -13.08 23.76
CA ASP A 311 -12.90 -11.95 24.41
C ASP A 311 -12.89 -10.68 23.54
N ILE A 312 -13.73 -10.61 22.50
CA ILE A 312 -13.78 -9.43 21.61
C ILE A 312 -14.06 -8.12 22.38
N GLU A 313 -14.79 -8.16 23.49
CA GLU A 313 -15.07 -6.99 24.33
C GLU A 313 -13.81 -6.33 24.87
N ASP A 314 -12.76 -7.10 25.13
CA ASP A 314 -11.50 -6.59 25.69
C ASP A 314 -10.81 -5.64 24.69
N LEU A 315 -11.09 -5.78 23.39
CA LEU A 315 -10.61 -4.89 22.35
C LEU A 315 -11.32 -3.52 22.35
N TYR A 316 -12.50 -3.44 22.97
CA TYR A 316 -13.35 -2.24 23.05
C TYR A 316 -13.37 -1.64 24.47
N ALA A 317 -12.88 -2.36 25.47
CA ALA A 317 -12.78 -1.87 26.83
C ALA A 317 -11.77 -0.72 26.92
N ALA A 318 -12.20 0.44 27.43
CA ALA A 318 -11.27 1.47 27.85
C ALA A 318 -10.66 1.01 29.19
N ASP A 319 -9.46 0.40 29.17
CA ASP A 319 -8.83 -0.03 30.43
C ASP A 319 -8.79 1.17 31.40
N GLY A 320 -9.39 0.95 32.59
CA GLY A 320 -9.53 1.94 33.66
C GLY A 320 -8.23 2.33 34.35
#